data_AF-F0VK20-F1
#
_entry.id   AF-F0VK20-F1
#
_cell.length_a   1.000
_cell.length_b   1.000
_cell.length_c   1.000
_cell.angle_alpha   90.00
_cell.angle_beta   90.00
_cell.angle_gamma   90.00
#
_symmetry.space_group_name_H-M   'P 1'
#
loop_
_entity.id
_entity.type
_entity.pdbx_description
1 polymer ?
#
loop_
_entity_poly.entity_id
_entity_poly.type
_entity_poly.pdbx_seq_one_letter_code
_entity_poly.pdbx_strand_id
1 'polypeptide(L)'
;MAFESFRRFDPERPNYRYFPNRTRAQTAWLSWGVFALGGLVGLLYLKFTESRQEDLARQYTELSQQGGVTQTAVNQIQNQNNYFQGVLQNARRRDLGLPTPRASLRIEDEE
;
A
#
# COMPACT_ATOMS: atom_id res chain seq x y z
N MET A 1 46.71 23.21 9.34
CA MET A 1 46.13 23.94 10.48
C MET A 1 44.71 24.44 10.16
N ALA A 2 43.75 23.56 9.89
CA ALA A 2 42.36 23.95 9.52
C ALA A 2 41.32 23.61 10.60
N PHE A 3 41.71 22.89 11.66
CA PHE A 3 40.82 22.44 12.72
C PHE A 3 40.75 23.39 13.92
N GLU A 4 41.44 24.52 13.94
CA GLU A 4 41.36 25.47 15.08
C GLU A 4 40.40 26.64 14.81
N SER A 5 40.02 26.88 13.55
CA SER A 5 39.15 28.00 13.19
C SER A 5 37.69 27.77 13.60
N PHE A 6 37.22 26.53 13.77
CA PHE A 6 35.82 26.24 14.13
C PHE A 6 35.46 26.65 15.57
N ARG A 7 36.46 26.81 16.44
CA ARG A 7 36.27 27.21 17.86
C ARG A 7 36.24 28.72 18.07
N ARG A 8 36.58 29.52 17.05
CA ARG A 8 36.54 30.97 17.15
C ARG A 8 35.11 31.44 16.91
N PHE A 9 34.50 32.02 17.94
CA PHE A 9 33.18 32.62 17.84
C PHE A 9 33.29 33.94 17.07
N ASP A 10 33.02 33.88 15.76
CA ASP A 10 32.84 35.05 14.90
C ASP A 10 31.32 35.22 14.63
N PRO A 11 30.67 36.26 15.19
CA PRO A 11 29.24 36.48 15.01
C PRO A 11 28.86 36.84 13.57
N GLU A 12 29.77 37.43 12.78
CA GLU A 12 29.51 37.78 11.38
C GLU A 12 29.72 36.60 10.43
N ARG A 13 30.62 35.68 10.79
CA ARG A 13 30.95 34.48 10.00
C ARG A 13 30.91 33.22 10.86
N PRO A 14 29.72 32.73 11.25
CA PRO A 14 29.63 31.51 12.05
C PRO A 14 30.26 30.35 11.30
N ASN A 15 31.25 29.72 11.92
CA ASN A 15 32.05 28.70 11.27
C ASN A 15 31.32 27.35 11.32
N TYR A 16 30.47 27.09 10.32
CA TYR A 16 29.74 25.82 10.22
C TYR A 16 30.69 24.66 9.93
N ARG A 17 30.63 23.60 10.74
CA ARG A 17 31.49 22.39 10.63
C ARG A 17 31.53 21.80 9.21
N TYR A 18 30.43 21.87 8.48
CA TYR A 18 30.27 21.28 7.16
C TYR A 18 30.27 22.31 6.02
N PHE A 19 30.24 23.61 6.34
CA PHE A 19 30.21 24.70 5.36
C PHE A 19 31.03 25.91 5.86
N PRO A 20 32.36 25.79 5.94
CA PRO A 20 33.22 26.89 6.38
C PRO A 20 33.11 28.09 5.43
N ASN A 21 33.25 29.30 5.97
CA ASN A 21 33.22 30.59 5.24
C ASN A 21 31.87 31.02 4.61
N ARG A 22 30.72 30.53 5.09
CA ARG A 22 29.41 31.03 4.65
C ARG A 22 28.75 31.96 5.68
N THR A 23 28.06 32.98 5.19
CA THR A 23 27.25 33.86 6.06
C THR A 23 25.94 33.16 6.45
N ARG A 24 25.32 33.60 7.55
CA ARG A 24 24.00 33.09 8.00
C ARG A 24 22.94 33.21 6.90
N ALA A 25 22.92 34.36 6.21
CA ALA A 25 21.99 34.63 5.12
C ALA A 25 22.16 33.62 3.98
N GLN A 26 23.39 33.37 3.51
CA GLN A 26 23.66 32.40 2.45
C GLN A 26 23.20 30.98 2.82
N THR A 27 23.39 30.59 4.09
CA THR A 27 22.97 29.28 4.58
C THR A 27 21.45 29.15 4.63
N ALA A 28 20.74 30.22 5.04
CA ALA A 28 19.28 30.24 5.02
C ALA A 28 18.73 30.10 3.59
N TRP A 29 19.25 30.86 2.63
CA TRP A 29 18.85 30.75 1.22
C TRP A 29 19.10 29.34 0.65
N LEU A 30 20.24 28.73 0.97
CA LEU A 30 20.55 27.37 0.59
C LEU A 30 19.59 26.35 1.22
N SER A 31 19.23 26.49 2.50
CA SER A 31 18.26 25.59 3.12
C SER A 31 16.89 25.68 2.45
N TRP A 32 16.43 26.90 2.14
CA TRP A 32 15.18 27.10 1.39
C TRP A 32 15.26 26.49 -0.01
N GLY A 33 16.40 26.63 -0.70
CA GLY A 33 16.64 26.00 -1.99
C GLY A 33 16.58 24.47 -1.93
N VAL A 34 17.17 23.86 -0.91
CA VAL A 34 17.11 22.39 -0.70
C VAL A 34 15.68 21.94 -0.40
N PHE A 35 14.93 22.68 0.42
CA PHE A 35 13.52 22.38 0.66
C PHE A 35 12.67 22.47 -0.61
N ALA A 36 12.86 23.51 -1.42
CA ALA A 36 12.14 23.67 -2.68
C ALA A 36 12.47 22.55 -3.67
N LEU A 37 13.77 22.21 -3.82
CA LEU A 37 14.22 21.14 -4.70
C LEU A 37 13.68 19.77 -4.22
N GLY A 38 13.78 19.49 -2.91
CA GLY A 38 13.27 18.26 -2.32
C GLY A 38 11.75 18.12 -2.48
N GLY A 39 11.01 19.21 -2.29
CA GLY A 39 9.57 19.24 -2.53
C GLY A 39 9.21 18.96 -3.99
N LEU A 40 9.92 19.56 -4.94
CA LEU A 40 9.67 19.35 -6.37
C LEU A 40 9.98 17.91 -6.80
N VAL A 41 11.11 17.35 -6.36
CA VAL A 41 11.45 15.93 -6.59
C VAL A 41 10.41 15.01 -5.96
N GLY A 42 9.95 15.31 -4.74
CA GLY A 42 8.89 14.55 -4.07
C GLY A 42 7.58 14.54 -4.86
N LEU A 43 7.15 15.69 -5.38
CA LEU A 43 5.94 15.80 -6.21
C LEU A 43 6.06 15.03 -7.52
N LEU A 44 7.21 15.12 -8.20
CA LEU A 44 7.45 14.35 -9.43
C LEU A 44 7.44 12.85 -9.16
N TYR A 45 8.06 12.41 -8.07
CA TYR A 45 8.04 11.01 -7.66
C TYR A 45 6.61 10.52 -7.41
N LEU A 46 5.82 11.30 -6.66
CA LEU A 46 4.42 10.97 -6.35
C LEU A 46 3.58 10.81 -7.62
N LYS A 47 3.73 11.75 -8.58
CA LYS A 47 3.05 11.67 -9.88
C LYS A 47 3.46 10.45 -10.69
N PHE A 48 4.74 10.10 -10.66
CA PHE A 48 5.24 8.91 -11.35
C PHE A 48 4.77 7.60 -10.69
N THR A 49 4.61 7.59 -9.37
CA THR A 49 4.05 6.43 -8.66
C THR A 49 2.55 6.27 -8.88
N GLU A 50 1.80 7.37 -8.92
CA GLU A 50 0.36 7.36 -9.24
C GLU A 50 0.12 6.75 -10.63
N SER A 51 0.84 7.20 -11.66
CA SER A 51 0.67 6.66 -13.02
C SER A 51 1.02 5.18 -13.11
N ARG A 52 2.08 4.74 -12.42
CA ARG A 52 2.46 3.32 -12.33
C ARG A 52 1.41 2.47 -11.63
N GLN A 53 0.78 3.00 -10.58
CA GLN A 53 -0.30 2.31 -9.89
C GLN A 53 -1.57 2.22 -10.73
N GLU A 54 -1.92 3.27 -11.47
CA GLU A 54 -3.02 3.25 -12.43
C GLU A 54 -2.78 2.23 -13.54
N ASP A 55 -1.58 2.18 -14.11
CA ASP A 55 -1.21 1.20 -15.13
C ASP A 55 -1.25 -0.24 -14.60
N LEU A 56 -0.75 -0.48 -13.38
CA LEU A 56 -0.85 -1.78 -12.72
C LEU A 56 -2.31 -2.17 -12.48
N ALA A 57 -3.13 -1.25 -11.97
CA ALA A 57 -4.55 -1.50 -11.76
C ALA A 57 -5.25 -1.88 -13.07
N ARG A 58 -4.96 -1.15 -14.16
CA ARG A 58 -5.48 -1.47 -15.50
C ARG A 58 -5.04 -2.85 -15.97
N GLN A 59 -3.76 -3.21 -15.82
CA GLN A 59 -3.26 -4.53 -16.18
C GLN A 59 -3.93 -5.65 -15.38
N TYR A 60 -4.12 -5.49 -14.07
CA TYR A 60 -4.85 -6.47 -13.26
C TYR A 60 -6.31 -6.58 -13.69
N THR A 61 -6.97 -5.47 -14.04
CA THR A 61 -8.34 -5.52 -14.56
C THR A 61 -8.41 -6.21 -15.92
N GLU A 62 -7.48 -5.94 -16.84
CA GLU A 62 -7.40 -6.61 -18.15
C GLU A 62 -7.12 -8.10 -18.00
N LEU A 63 -6.19 -8.48 -17.12
CA LEU A 63 -5.90 -9.89 -16.81
C LEU A 63 -7.12 -10.59 -16.20
N SER A 64 -7.88 -9.90 -15.34
CA SER A 64 -9.10 -10.43 -14.74
C SER A 64 -10.21 -10.64 -15.77
N GLN A 65 -10.24 -9.84 -16.84
CA GLN A 65 -11.22 -9.93 -17.92
C GLN A 65 -10.80 -10.94 -18.99
N GLN A 66 -9.50 -11.14 -19.23
CA GLN A 66 -8.98 -12.06 -20.25
C GLN A 66 -8.99 -13.54 -19.82
N GLY A 67 -9.02 -13.85 -18.52
CA GLY A 67 -8.89 -15.21 -18.04
C GLY A 67 -10.19 -15.79 -17.51
N GLY A 68 -10.82 -16.73 -18.22
CA GLY A 68 -11.84 -17.64 -17.66
C GLY A 68 -11.38 -18.42 -16.41
N VAL A 69 -10.09 -18.33 -16.06
CA VAL A 69 -9.44 -18.82 -14.84
C VAL A 69 -9.89 -18.07 -13.58
N THR A 70 -10.18 -16.76 -13.64
CA THR A 70 -10.64 -16.00 -12.46
C THR A 70 -12.07 -16.38 -12.10
N GLN A 71 -12.96 -16.61 -13.07
CA GLN A 71 -14.33 -17.05 -12.82
C GLN A 71 -14.39 -18.45 -12.22
N THR A 72 -13.58 -19.39 -12.72
CA THR A 72 -13.49 -20.74 -12.13
C THR A 72 -12.86 -20.73 -10.74
N ALA A 73 -11.83 -19.92 -10.51
CA ALA A 73 -11.22 -19.76 -9.19
C ALA A 73 -12.19 -19.12 -8.19
N VAL A 74 -12.93 -18.08 -8.58
CA VAL A 74 -13.95 -17.43 -7.73
C VAL A 74 -15.06 -18.41 -7.38
N ASN A 75 -15.57 -19.17 -8.36
CA ASN A 75 -16.59 -20.19 -8.11
C ASN A 75 -16.07 -21.32 -7.21
N GLN A 76 -14.82 -21.75 -7.37
CA GLN A 76 -14.19 -22.74 -6.49
C GLN A 76 -14.04 -22.22 -5.06
N ILE A 77 -13.60 -20.96 -4.88
CA ILE A 77 -13.48 -20.34 -3.55
C ILE A 77 -14.86 -20.20 -2.89
N GLN A 78 -15.88 -19.78 -3.63
CA GLN A 78 -17.25 -19.68 -3.12
C GLN A 78 -17.81 -21.06 -2.73
N ASN A 79 -17.59 -22.08 -3.54
CA ASN A 79 -18.02 -23.45 -3.24
C ASN A 79 -17.33 -24.01 -1.99
N GLN A 80 -16.03 -23.76 -1.83
CA GLN A 80 -15.29 -24.16 -0.62
C GLN A 80 -15.82 -23.46 0.62
N ASN A 81 -16.04 -22.14 0.56
CA ASN A 81 -16.60 -21.39 1.68
C ASN A 81 -18.00 -21.88 2.09
N ASN A 82 -18.88 -22.13 1.12
CA ASN A 82 -20.21 -22.67 1.37
C ASN A 82 -20.14 -24.05 2.03
N TYR A 83 -19.23 -24.91 1.58
CA TYR A 83 -19.00 -26.23 2.18
C TYR A 83 -18.53 -26.11 3.64
N PHE A 84 -17.53 -25.28 3.92
CA PHE A 84 -17.03 -25.08 5.28
C PHE A 84 -18.09 -24.52 6.22
N GLN A 85 -18.93 -23.60 5.76
CA GLN A 85 -20.05 -23.10 6.55
C GLN A 85 -21.05 -24.22 6.87
N GLY A 86 -21.38 -25.09 5.91
CA GLY A 86 -22.26 -26.24 6.14
C GLY A 86 -21.67 -27.23 7.16
N VAL A 87 -20.37 -27.52 7.07
CA VAL A 87 -19.68 -28.39 8.03
C VAL A 87 -19.69 -27.78 9.44
N LEU A 88 -19.36 -26.49 9.57
CA LEU A 88 -19.34 -25.79 10.86
C LEU A 88 -20.74 -25.72 11.50
N GLN A 89 -21.78 -25.45 10.70
CA GLN A 89 -23.15 -25.46 11.19
C GLN A 89 -23.59 -26.85 11.65
N ASN A 90 -23.22 -27.90 10.92
CA ASN A 90 -23.51 -29.28 11.32
C ASN A 90 -22.75 -29.70 12.58
N ALA A 91 -21.48 -29.31 12.71
CA ALA A 91 -20.71 -29.54 13.93
C ALA A 91 -21.35 -28.87 15.15
N ARG A 92 -21.69 -27.57 15.03
CA ARG A 92 -22.38 -26.82 16.09
C ARG A 92 -23.74 -27.44 16.43
N ARG A 93 -24.49 -27.95 15.45
CA ARG A 93 -25.76 -28.64 15.68
C ARG A 93 -25.58 -29.94 16.45
N ARG A 94 -24.53 -30.72 16.17
CA ARG A 94 -24.22 -31.94 16.93
C ARG A 94 -23.92 -31.63 18.39
N ASP A 95 -23.13 -30.58 18.64
CA ASP A 95 -22.83 -30.14 20.01
C ASP A 95 -24.09 -29.71 20.77
N LEU A 96 -25.08 -29.15 20.06
CA LEU A 96 -26.38 -28.75 20.59
C LEU A 96 -27.44 -29.87 20.58
N GLY A 97 -27.10 -31.09 20.12
CA GLY A 97 -28.05 -32.20 20.00
C GLY A 97 -29.16 -32.01 18.96
N LEU A 98 -29.00 -31.07 18.02
CA LEU A 98 -29.99 -30.76 16.99
C LEU A 98 -29.85 -31.71 15.78
N PRO A 99 -30.95 -32.15 15.16
CA PRO A 99 -30.92 -33.00 13.99
C PRO A 99 -30.31 -32.28 12.78
N THR A 100 -29.64 -33.05 11.91
CA THR A 100 -29.06 -32.52 10.67
C THR A 100 -30.16 -32.04 9.72
N PRO A 101 -29.99 -30.87 9.08
CA PRO A 101 -30.96 -30.37 8.11
C PRO A 101 -31.12 -31.35 6.95
N ARG A 102 -32.37 -31.65 6.57
CA ARG A 102 -32.69 -32.50 5.42
C ARG A 102 -32.28 -31.78 4.13
N ALA A 103 -31.79 -32.52 3.14
CA ALA A 103 -31.50 -31.97 1.82
C ALA A 103 -32.77 -31.30 1.26
N SER A 104 -32.62 -30.11 0.67
CA SER A 104 -33.73 -29.42 0.02
C SER A 104 -34.26 -30.30 -1.11
N LEU A 105 -35.52 -30.74 -1.00
CA LEU A 105 -36.21 -31.40 -2.10
C LEU A 105 -36.35 -30.37 -3.23
N ARG A 106 -35.65 -30.61 -4.35
CA ARG A 106 -35.95 -29.91 -5.60
C ARG A 106 -37.23 -30.55 -6.13
N ILE A 107 -38.31 -29.79 -6.10
CA ILE A 107 -39.54 -30.15 -6.79
C ILE A 107 -39.20 -29.91 -8.27
N GLU A 108 -39.17 -30.98 -9.07
CA GLU A 108 -39.15 -30.86 -10.52
C GLU A 108 -40.56 -30.49 -10.94
N ASP A 109 -40.72 -29.30 -11.53
CA ASP A 109 -41.99 -28.91 -12.16
C ASP A 109 -42.11 -29.74 -13.45
N GLU A 110 -43.02 -30.71 -13.47
CA GLU A 110 -43.38 -31.47 -14.68
C GLU A 110 -44.13 -30.55 -15.66
N GLU A 111 -43.60 -30.41 -16.89
CA GLU A 111 -44.25 -29.75 -18.04
C GLU A 111 -45.47 -30.51 -18.56
#